data_AF-A0A1Z5SFZ1-F1
#
_entry.id   AF-A0A1Z5SFZ1-F1
#
_cell.length_a   1.000
_cell.length_b   1.000
_cell.length_c   1.000
_cell.angle_alpha   90.00
_cell.angle_beta   90.00
_cell.angle_gamma   90.00
#
_symmetry.space_group_name_H-M   'P 1'
#
loop_
_entity.id
_entity.type
_entity.pdbx_description
1 polymer ?
#
loop_
_entity_poly.entity_id
_entity_poly.type
_entity_poly.pdbx_seq_one_letter_code
_entity_poly.pdbx_strand_id
1 'polypeptide(L)'
;MAVITKKKAAVKNKHATQKKAAKKAPRKRRPRKIEQMLNAEIMFVNYQMTAKAIAETLNITEKTIGDWRAKGGWDAKRDEFFASPLKIRQLLLTEMKRIAEGEPASIDADSLSKIVKAFEATSDKLSPPIIVAAMQMLDNFMAEYNPELAVQCLDAHRAFIQHVISING
;
A
#
# COMPACT_ATOMS: atom_id res chain seq x y z
N MET A 1 58.92 9.72 -59.85
CA MET A 1 58.21 10.90 -59.33
C MET A 1 56.70 10.70 -59.50
N ALA A 2 55.89 11.20 -58.55
CA ALA A 2 54.44 11.03 -58.34
C ALA A 2 54.02 9.63 -57.82
N VAL A 3 53.94 9.31 -56.53
CA VAL A 3 53.39 9.99 -55.33
C VAL A 3 51.90 10.30 -55.45
N ILE A 4 51.10 9.37 -54.89
CA ILE A 4 49.85 9.58 -54.13
C ILE A 4 48.67 10.22 -54.88
N THR A 5 47.63 9.41 -55.18
CA THR A 5 46.19 9.73 -55.15
C THR A 5 45.44 8.59 -55.88
N LYS A 6 44.64 7.70 -55.29
CA LYS A 6 43.35 7.93 -54.61
C LYS A 6 42.97 6.67 -53.80
N LYS A 7 43.63 6.44 -52.67
CA LYS A 7 43.10 5.57 -51.60
C LYS A 7 42.13 6.41 -50.75
N LYS A 8 41.01 6.85 -51.34
CA LYS A 8 40.02 7.73 -50.69
C LYS A 8 38.57 7.47 -51.11
N ALA A 9 38.23 6.21 -51.38
CA ALA A 9 36.84 5.77 -51.59
C ALA A 9 36.30 4.85 -50.48
N ALA A 10 37.08 4.56 -49.43
CA ALA A 10 36.70 3.55 -48.41
C ALA A 10 36.67 4.09 -46.95
N VAL A 11 36.67 5.41 -46.74
CA VAL A 11 36.77 6.00 -45.37
C VAL A 11 35.66 7.02 -45.06
N LYS A 12 34.62 7.14 -45.89
CA LYS A 12 33.44 7.97 -45.58
C LYS A 12 32.14 7.17 -45.66
N ASN A 13 32.06 6.07 -44.92
CA ASN A 13 30.77 5.48 -44.59
C ASN A 13 30.79 4.65 -43.30
N LYS A 14 31.40 5.21 -42.23
CA LYS A 14 31.42 4.58 -40.89
C LYS A 14 30.84 5.47 -39.77
N HIS A 15 30.24 6.61 -40.11
CA HIS A 15 29.65 7.54 -39.13
C HIS A 15 28.14 7.78 -39.29
N ALA A 16 27.41 6.97 -40.06
CA ALA A 16 25.95 7.11 -40.22
C ALA A 16 25.12 5.98 -39.57
N THR A 17 25.75 5.01 -38.90
CA THR A 17 25.05 3.80 -38.39
C THR A 17 25.35 3.49 -36.92
N GLN A 18 25.50 4.54 -36.10
CA GLN A 18 25.41 4.42 -34.63
C GLN A 18 24.44 5.45 -34.05
N LYS A 19 23.23 5.55 -34.63
CA LYS A 19 22.10 6.06 -33.86
C LYS A 19 21.56 4.89 -33.07
N LYS A 20 22.05 4.79 -31.82
CA LYS A 20 21.65 3.86 -30.77
C LYS A 20 20.16 3.49 -30.92
N ALA A 21 19.89 2.23 -31.27
CA ALA A 21 18.62 1.60 -31.00
C ALA A 21 18.48 1.49 -29.47
N ALA A 22 18.07 2.59 -28.83
CA ALA A 22 17.50 2.53 -27.51
C ALA A 22 16.25 1.66 -27.65
N LYS A 23 16.37 0.39 -27.24
CA LYS A 23 15.22 -0.48 -27.01
C LYS A 23 14.25 0.30 -26.13
N LYS A 24 13.20 0.88 -26.74
CA LYS A 24 12.12 1.51 -25.98
C LYS A 24 11.59 0.43 -25.06
N ALA A 25 11.73 0.65 -23.75
CA ALA A 25 11.12 -0.20 -22.74
C ALA A 25 9.65 -0.46 -23.12
N PRO A 26 9.11 -1.66 -22.86
CA PRO A 26 7.71 -1.95 -23.17
C PRO A 26 6.86 -0.81 -22.60
N ARG A 27 6.04 -0.17 -23.44
CA ARG A 27 5.10 0.87 -23.00
C ARG A 27 4.26 0.25 -21.89
N LYS A 28 4.52 0.61 -20.63
CA LYS A 28 3.67 0.21 -19.50
C LYS A 28 2.24 0.54 -19.90
N ARG A 29 1.37 -0.48 -19.98
CA ARG A 29 -0.05 -0.28 -20.27
C ARG A 29 -0.55 0.78 -19.28
N ARG A 30 -1.14 1.88 -19.75
CA ARG A 30 -1.74 2.86 -18.83
C ARG A 30 -2.83 2.11 -18.07
N PRO A 31 -2.72 1.97 -16.73
CA PRO A 31 -3.78 1.35 -15.97
C PRO A 31 -5.08 2.13 -16.20
N ARG A 32 -6.20 1.41 -16.33
CA ARG A 32 -7.50 2.06 -16.53
C ARG A 32 -7.80 2.91 -15.30
N LYS A 33 -8.50 4.04 -15.45
CA LYS A 33 -8.80 4.98 -14.34
C LYS A 33 -9.35 4.27 -13.08
N ILE A 34 -10.16 3.23 -13.27
CA ILE A 34 -10.73 2.41 -12.20
C ILE A 34 -9.65 1.64 -11.43
N GLU A 35 -8.67 1.06 -12.13
CA GLU A 35 -7.55 0.32 -11.55
C GLU A 35 -6.65 1.23 -10.72
N GLN A 36 -6.40 2.46 -11.19
CA GLN A 36 -5.66 3.47 -10.42
C GLN A 36 -6.38 3.87 -9.13
N MET A 37 -7.70 4.04 -9.21
CA MET A 37 -8.53 4.39 -8.06
C MET A 37 -8.54 3.25 -7.02
N LEU A 38 -8.70 2.00 -7.47
CA LEU A 38 -8.68 0.84 -6.58
C LEU A 38 -7.31 0.69 -5.88
N ASN A 39 -6.21 0.84 -6.62
CA ASN A 39 -4.88 0.79 -6.05
C ASN A 39 -4.64 1.92 -5.04
N ALA A 40 -5.11 3.14 -5.34
CA ALA A 40 -5.04 4.27 -4.42
C ALA A 40 -5.86 4.03 -3.14
N GLU A 41 -7.06 3.43 -3.26
CA GLU A 41 -7.88 3.06 -2.12
C GLU A 41 -7.18 2.06 -1.21
N ILE A 42 -6.60 1.00 -1.78
CA ILE A 42 -5.83 0.01 -1.01
C ILE A 42 -4.62 0.67 -0.32
N MET A 43 -3.87 1.53 -1.03
CA MET A 43 -2.76 2.31 -0.46
C MET A 43 -3.18 3.20 0.71
N PHE A 44 -4.35 3.83 0.59
CA PHE A 44 -4.88 4.68 1.64
C PHE A 44 -5.43 3.86 2.82
N VAL A 45 -6.36 2.95 2.57
CA VAL A 45 -7.11 2.23 3.60
C VAL A 45 -6.23 1.19 4.30
N ASN A 46 -5.46 0.40 3.56
CA ASN A 46 -4.75 -0.76 4.14
C ASN A 46 -3.32 -0.41 4.57
N TYR A 47 -2.65 0.47 3.84
CA TYR A 47 -1.23 0.81 4.07
C TYR A 47 -1.03 2.17 4.76
N GLN A 48 -2.11 2.84 5.19
CA GLN A 48 -2.09 4.14 5.87
C GLN A 48 -1.29 5.24 5.15
N MET A 49 -1.07 5.11 3.84
CA MET A 49 -0.29 6.09 3.09
C MET A 49 -1.01 7.44 3.05
N THR A 50 -0.25 8.53 3.03
CA THR A 50 -0.78 9.88 2.85
C THR A 50 -1.18 10.11 1.39
N ALA A 51 -2.14 11.02 1.15
CA ALA A 51 -2.56 11.35 -0.21
C ALA A 51 -1.39 11.82 -1.09
N LYS A 52 -0.42 12.53 -0.49
CA LYS A 52 0.84 12.93 -1.11
C LYS A 52 1.71 11.73 -1.53
N ALA A 53 1.95 10.77 -0.63
CA ALA A 53 2.75 9.59 -0.95
C ALA A 53 2.11 8.72 -2.04
N ILE A 54 0.78 8.61 -2.04
CA ILE A 54 0.02 7.88 -3.07
C ILE A 54 0.10 8.60 -4.42
N ALA A 55 -0.02 9.93 -4.42
CA ALA A 55 0.09 10.77 -5.60
C ALA A 55 1.46 10.59 -6.28
N GLU A 56 2.54 10.59 -5.50
CA GLU A 56 3.90 10.33 -5.98
C GLU A 56 4.05 8.89 -6.51
N THR A 57 3.51 7.90 -5.80
CA THR A 57 3.60 6.46 -6.17
C THR A 57 2.86 6.15 -7.47
N LEU A 58 1.67 6.72 -7.66
CA LEU A 58 0.83 6.47 -8.83
C LEU A 58 1.03 7.48 -9.96
N ASN A 59 1.87 8.50 -9.73
CA ASN A 59 2.11 9.63 -10.65
C ASN A 59 0.80 10.33 -11.03
N ILE A 60 -0.01 10.66 -10.02
CA ILE A 60 -1.31 11.33 -10.10
C ILE A 60 -1.26 12.58 -9.21
N THR A 61 -2.08 13.59 -9.48
CA THR A 61 -2.13 14.78 -8.62
C THR A 61 -2.79 14.47 -7.27
N GLU A 62 -2.24 15.06 -6.19
CA GLU A 62 -2.80 14.90 -4.83
C GLU A 62 -4.28 15.31 -4.77
N LYS A 63 -4.68 16.35 -5.52
CA LYS A 63 -6.09 16.75 -5.68
C LYS A 63 -6.99 15.60 -6.15
N THR A 64 -6.54 14.81 -7.13
CA THR A 64 -7.32 13.68 -7.65
C THR A 64 -7.48 12.59 -6.59
N ILE A 65 -6.44 12.34 -5.78
CA ILE A 65 -6.51 11.39 -4.67
C ILE A 65 -7.46 11.89 -3.58
N GLY A 66 -7.43 13.18 -3.26
CA GLY A 66 -8.37 13.82 -2.35
C GLY A 66 -9.83 13.69 -2.81
N ASP A 67 -10.10 13.94 -4.09
CA ASP A 67 -11.43 13.79 -4.67
C ASP A 67 -11.94 12.33 -4.59
N TRP A 68 -11.07 11.35 -4.82
CA TRP A 68 -11.41 9.93 -4.70
C TRP A 68 -11.63 9.49 -3.26
N ARG A 69 -10.77 9.94 -2.33
CA ARG A 69 -10.90 9.72 -0.89
C ARG A 69 -12.26 10.20 -0.38
N ALA A 70 -12.65 11.42 -0.74
CA ALA A 70 -13.92 12.01 -0.33
C ALA A 70 -15.12 11.27 -0.92
N LYS A 71 -15.10 10.97 -2.23
CA LYS A 71 -16.20 10.27 -2.91
C LYS A 71 -16.34 8.80 -2.49
N GLY A 72 -15.24 8.15 -2.16
CA GLY A 72 -15.18 6.73 -1.83
C GLY A 72 -15.30 6.41 -0.34
N GLY A 73 -15.41 7.43 0.53
CA GLY A 73 -15.50 7.27 1.98
C GLY A 73 -14.29 6.58 2.60
N TRP A 74 -13.09 6.82 2.07
CA TRP A 74 -11.91 6.03 2.43
C TRP A 74 -11.45 6.24 3.87
N ASP A 75 -11.77 7.38 4.48
CA ASP A 75 -11.48 7.63 5.90
C ASP A 75 -12.27 6.69 6.81
N ALA A 76 -13.59 6.60 6.60
CA ALA A 76 -14.42 5.67 7.35
C ALA A 76 -13.99 4.21 7.12
N LYS A 77 -13.62 3.85 5.88
CA LYS A 77 -13.09 2.52 5.57
C LYS A 77 -11.75 2.25 6.26
N ARG A 78 -10.86 3.24 6.34
CA ARG A 78 -9.59 3.13 7.07
C ARG A 78 -9.86 2.96 8.57
N ASP A 79 -10.77 3.77 9.12
CA ASP A 79 -11.15 3.71 10.52
C ASP A 79 -11.83 2.37 10.88
N GLU A 80 -12.62 1.80 9.96
CA GLU A 80 -13.26 0.49 10.10
C GLU A 80 -12.25 -0.65 9.93
N PHE A 81 -11.37 -0.56 8.94
CA PHE A 81 -10.29 -1.53 8.70
C PHE A 81 -9.33 -1.63 9.89
N PHE A 82 -9.08 -0.50 10.55
CA PHE A 82 -8.26 -0.41 11.75
C PHE A 82 -9.08 -0.22 13.03
N ALA A 83 -10.39 -0.49 13.00
CA ALA A 83 -11.22 -0.39 14.19
C ALA A 83 -10.66 -1.38 15.22
N SER A 84 -9.87 -0.84 16.15
CA SER A 84 -9.22 -1.64 17.17
C SER A 84 -10.29 -2.36 17.99
N PRO A 85 -10.02 -3.57 18.51
CA PRO A 85 -10.82 -4.15 19.59
C PRO A 85 -11.13 -3.14 20.71
N LEU A 86 -10.27 -2.14 20.94
CA LEU A 86 -10.49 -1.03 21.85
C LEU A 86 -11.68 -0.13 21.48
N LYS A 87 -11.90 0.17 20.19
CA LYS A 87 -13.01 1.01 19.73
C LYS A 87 -14.36 0.28 19.86
N ILE A 88 -14.37 -1.01 19.53
CA ILE A 88 -15.51 -1.90 19.77
C ILE A 88 -15.79 -1.99 21.28
N ARG A 89 -14.75 -2.18 22.11
CA ARG A 89 -14.88 -2.14 23.58
C ARG A 89 -15.44 -0.82 24.10
N GLN A 90 -15.04 0.33 23.54
CA GLN A 90 -15.58 1.64 23.92
C GLN A 90 -17.09 1.76 23.60
N LEU A 91 -17.52 1.29 22.43
CA LEU A 91 -18.93 1.28 22.05
C LEU A 91 -19.75 0.38 23.00
N LEU A 92 -19.23 -0.81 23.33
CA LEU A 92 -19.85 -1.72 24.30
C LEU A 92 -19.93 -1.10 25.71
N LEU A 93 -18.88 -0.43 26.17
CA LEU A 93 -18.86 0.27 27.47
C LEU A 93 -19.88 1.41 27.53
N THR A 94 -20.01 2.16 26.42
CA THR A 94 -21.00 3.23 26.31
C THR A 94 -22.42 2.65 26.43
N GLU A 95 -22.66 1.52 25.79
CA GLU A 95 -23.97 0.89 25.80
C GLU A 95 -24.31 0.23 27.15
N MET A 96 -23.32 -0.38 27.82
CA MET A 96 -23.47 -0.84 29.20
C MET A 96 -23.85 0.30 30.15
N LYS A 97 -23.28 1.48 29.97
CA LYS A 97 -23.60 2.66 30.79
C LYS A 97 -25.05 3.12 30.57
N ARG A 98 -25.52 3.17 29.33
CA ARG A 98 -26.91 3.55 29.01
C ARG A 98 -27.93 2.62 29.64
N ILE A 99 -27.68 1.31 29.56
CA ILE A 99 -28.52 0.31 30.23
C ILE A 99 -28.52 0.51 31.75
N ALA A 100 -27.36 0.79 32.35
CA ALA A 100 -27.26 1.07 33.79
C ALA A 100 -28.01 2.34 34.22
N GLU A 101 -28.15 3.32 33.32
CA GLU A 101 -28.92 4.56 33.53
C GLU A 101 -30.42 4.38 33.26
N GLY A 102 -30.87 3.17 32.89
CA GLY A 102 -32.27 2.84 32.63
C GLY A 102 -32.76 3.17 31.23
N GLU A 103 -31.84 3.54 30.32
CA GLU A 103 -32.16 3.73 28.91
C GLU A 103 -32.28 2.38 28.19
N PRO A 104 -33.16 2.27 27.18
CA PRO A 104 -33.24 1.07 26.35
C PRO A 104 -31.94 0.87 25.57
N ALA A 105 -31.49 -0.38 25.50
CA ALA A 105 -30.37 -0.76 24.65
C ALA A 105 -30.68 -0.38 23.19
N SER A 106 -29.81 0.40 22.56
CA SER A 106 -29.90 0.73 21.14
C SER A 106 -29.26 -0.33 20.25
N ILE A 107 -28.48 -1.23 20.85
CA ILE A 107 -27.87 -2.37 20.19
C ILE A 107 -28.61 -3.64 20.60
N ASP A 108 -29.05 -4.42 19.61
CA ASP A 108 -29.59 -5.76 19.84
C ASP A 108 -28.49 -6.70 20.37
N ALA A 109 -28.64 -7.16 21.62
CA ALA A 109 -27.64 -7.94 22.33
C ALA A 109 -27.39 -9.32 21.70
N ASP A 110 -28.42 -9.93 21.09
CA ASP A 110 -28.29 -11.25 20.44
C ASP A 110 -27.50 -11.14 19.12
N SER A 111 -27.85 -10.19 18.26
CA SER A 111 -27.08 -9.89 17.05
C SER A 111 -25.64 -9.48 17.37
N LEU A 112 -25.45 -8.67 18.42
CA LEU A 112 -24.13 -8.24 18.85
C LEU A 112 -23.28 -9.39 19.38
N SER A 113 -23.84 -10.30 20.19
CA SER A 113 -23.11 -11.48 20.67
C SER A 113 -22.63 -12.37 19.52
N LYS A 114 -23.43 -12.52 18.46
CA LYS A 114 -23.06 -13.25 17.24
C LYS A 114 -21.93 -12.56 16.49
N ILE A 115 -22.01 -11.23 16.34
CA ILE A 115 -20.95 -10.43 15.69
C ILE A 115 -19.66 -10.48 16.50
N VAL A 116 -19.72 -10.36 17.83
CA VAL A 116 -18.54 -10.42 18.71
C VAL A 116 -17.89 -11.80 18.62
N LYS A 117 -18.66 -12.89 18.66
CA LYS A 117 -18.09 -14.24 18.50
C LYS A 117 -17.45 -14.45 17.13
N ALA A 118 -18.09 -13.96 16.06
CA ALA A 118 -17.50 -14.00 14.72
C ALA A 118 -16.22 -13.14 14.65
N PHE A 119 -16.21 -11.98 15.29
CA PHE A 119 -15.05 -11.11 15.39
C PHE A 119 -13.92 -11.78 16.18
N GLU A 120 -14.17 -12.29 17.38
CA GLU A 120 -13.18 -12.98 18.22
C GLU A 120 -12.54 -14.15 17.48
N ALA A 121 -13.35 -14.99 16.83
CA ALA A 121 -12.88 -16.10 16.00
C ALA A 121 -11.99 -15.65 14.81
N THR A 122 -12.12 -14.40 14.38
CA THR A 122 -11.31 -13.81 13.30
C THR A 122 -10.16 -12.95 13.85
N SER A 123 -10.24 -12.46 15.10
CA SER A 123 -9.36 -11.45 15.69
C SER A 123 -8.10 -12.01 16.32
N ASP A 124 -8.11 -13.29 16.74
CA ASP A 124 -6.93 -13.97 17.28
C ASP A 124 -5.79 -14.08 16.24
N LYS A 125 -6.14 -13.89 14.96
CA LYS A 125 -5.19 -13.83 13.85
C LYS A 125 -5.01 -12.38 13.42
N LEU A 126 -3.86 -11.79 13.77
CA LEU A 126 -3.45 -10.51 13.20
C LEU A 126 -3.48 -10.61 11.67
N SER A 127 -4.29 -9.76 11.02
CA SER A 127 -4.46 -9.85 9.57
C SER A 127 -3.11 -9.58 8.86
N PRO A 128 -2.77 -10.32 7.78
CA PRO A 128 -1.53 -10.08 7.06
C PRO A 128 -1.31 -8.61 6.63
N PRO A 129 -2.35 -7.85 6.21
CA PRO A 129 -2.20 -6.43 5.93
C PRO A 129 -1.73 -5.58 7.12
N ILE A 130 -2.24 -5.84 8.33
CA ILE A 130 -1.82 -5.12 9.55
C ILE A 130 -0.35 -5.41 9.86
N ILE A 131 0.07 -6.67 9.71
CA ILE A 131 1.46 -7.07 9.92
C ILE A 131 2.38 -6.42 8.88
N VAL A 132 1.97 -6.40 7.60
CA VAL A 132 2.74 -5.72 6.55
C VAL A 132 2.89 -4.23 6.85
N ALA A 133 1.81 -3.55 7.24
CA ALA A 133 1.85 -2.13 7.59
C ALA A 133 2.77 -1.84 8.80
N ALA A 134 2.71 -2.67 9.84
CA ALA A 134 3.58 -2.56 11.01
C ALA A 134 5.06 -2.78 10.66
N MET A 135 5.36 -3.79 9.84
CA MET A 135 6.73 -4.06 9.37
C MET A 135 7.25 -2.92 8.49
N GLN A 136 6.42 -2.36 7.60
CA GLN A 136 6.81 -1.20 6.80
C GLN A 136 7.09 0.04 7.66
N MET A 137 6.31 0.26 8.72
CA MET A 137 6.55 1.35 9.66
C MET A 137 7.89 1.16 10.39
N LEU A 138 8.20 -0.07 10.81
CA LEU A 138 9.49 -0.43 11.39
C LEU A 138 10.63 -0.22 10.38
N ASP A 139 10.48 -0.67 9.14
CA ASP A 139 11.48 -0.51 8.08
C ASP A 139 11.77 0.96 7.81
N ASN A 140 10.73 1.80 7.74
CA ASN A 140 10.88 3.25 7.54
C ASN A 140 11.60 3.91 8.73
N PHE A 141 11.26 3.54 9.97
CA PHE A 141 11.97 4.01 11.15
C PHE A 141 13.45 3.57 11.14
N MET A 142 13.71 2.31 10.82
CA MET A 142 15.06 1.76 10.76
C MET A 142 15.89 2.40 9.64
N ALA A 143 15.26 2.76 8.51
CA ALA A 143 15.94 3.49 7.44
C ALA A 143 16.42 4.88 7.87
N GLU A 144 15.75 5.53 8.82
CA GLU A 144 16.20 6.81 9.39
C GLU A 144 17.20 6.62 10.54
N TYR A 145 17.03 5.58 11.35
CA TYR A 145 17.85 5.32 12.54
C TYR A 145 19.19 4.61 12.23
N ASN A 146 19.14 3.53 11.45
CA ASN A 146 20.30 2.74 11.04
C ASN A 146 20.06 2.04 9.68
N PRO A 147 20.42 2.71 8.56
CA PRO A 147 20.16 2.20 7.22
C PRO A 147 20.81 0.85 6.91
N GLU A 148 22.01 0.58 7.45
CA GLU A 148 22.73 -0.67 7.19
C GLU A 148 22.02 -1.86 7.84
N LEU A 149 21.52 -1.68 9.06
CA LEU A 149 20.74 -2.70 9.75
C LEU A 149 19.37 -2.91 9.08
N ALA A 150 18.73 -1.84 8.61
CA ALA A 150 17.47 -1.93 7.88
C ALA A 150 17.59 -2.85 6.64
N VAL A 151 18.68 -2.71 5.87
CA VAL A 151 18.93 -3.55 4.70
C VAL A 151 19.15 -5.01 5.08
N GLN A 152 19.85 -5.28 6.19
CA GLN A 152 20.10 -6.64 6.67
C GLN A 152 18.81 -7.34 7.15
N CYS A 153 17.83 -6.59 7.65
CA CYS A 153 16.56 -7.13 8.15
C CYS A 153 15.51 -7.39 7.05
N LEU A 154 15.65 -6.81 5.86
CA LEU A 154 14.65 -6.91 4.77
C LEU A 154 14.29 -8.36 4.40
N ASP A 155 15.27 -9.25 4.29
CA ASP A 155 15.04 -10.65 3.94
C ASP A 155 14.29 -11.39 5.05
N ALA A 156 14.63 -11.11 6.32
CA ALA A 156 13.95 -11.67 7.47
C ALA A 156 12.49 -11.17 7.58
N HIS A 157 12.25 -9.87 7.37
CA HIS A 157 10.91 -9.29 7.37
C HIS A 157 10.04 -9.87 6.25
N ARG A 158 10.60 -10.05 5.05
CA ARG A 158 9.91 -10.70 3.93
C ARG A 158 9.54 -12.14 4.26
N ALA A 159 10.47 -12.91 4.81
CA ALA A 159 10.23 -14.29 5.20
C ALA A 159 9.17 -14.39 6.31
N PHE A 160 9.20 -13.47 7.28
CA PHE A 160 8.19 -13.39 8.34
C PHE A 160 6.79 -13.09 7.80
N ILE A 161 6.66 -12.12 6.89
CA ILE A 161 5.37 -11.81 6.24
C ILE A 161 4.84 -13.03 5.47
N GLN A 162 5.69 -13.74 4.74
CA GLN A 162 5.29 -14.97 4.03
C GLN A 162 4.84 -16.08 5.00
N HIS A 163 5.55 -16.26 6.11
CA HIS A 163 5.20 -17.23 7.14
C HIS A 163 3.83 -16.91 7.76
N VAL A 164 3.58 -15.66 8.11
CA VAL A 164 2.29 -15.19 8.63
C VAL A 164 1.17 -15.43 7.62
N ILE A 165 1.38 -15.13 6.33
CA ILE A 165 0.38 -15.41 5.28
C ILE A 165 0.09 -16.90 5.21
N SER A 166 1.08 -17.77 5.35
CA SER A 166 0.90 -19.22 5.29
C SER A 166 0.14 -19.81 6.49
N ILE A 167 0.17 -19.17 7.66
CA ILE A 167 -0.56 -19.60 8.86
C ILE A 167 -2.00 -19.07 8.86
N ASN A 168 -2.22 -17.91 8.24
CA ASN A 168 -3.50 -17.21 8.25
C ASN A 168 -4.36 -17.44 7.00
N GLY A 169 -3.80 -18.02 5.93
CA GLY A 169 -4.53 -18.46 4.73
C GLY A 169 -5.13 -19.85 4.91
#